data_AF-A0A1I2PW68-F1
#
_entry.id   AF-A0A1I2PW68-F1
#
_cell.length_a   1.000
_cell.length_b   1.000
_cell.length_c   1.000
_cell.angle_alpha   90.00
_cell.angle_beta   90.00
_cell.angle_gamma   90.00
#
_symmetry.space_group_name_H-M   'P 1'
#
loop_
_entity.id
_entity.type
_entity.pdbx_description
1 polymer ?
#
loop_
_entity_poly.entity_id
_entity_poly.type
_entity_poly.pdbx_seq_one_letter_code
_entity_poly.pdbx_strand_id
1 'polypeptide(L)'
;MFRDLLNGFIRYTCIFLGAGIRYIYHLLKRDGYSFHSLVTDAPDLNYKPGHYREAFDKWKSEQLGKSLPQRLSAELKAELESLEKEGMTQAEALEMMKAAGELDSLDLDIFPRDPEWFSNRALDGFIGFILIVVLLAAAIFFFKYMG
;
A
#
# COMPACT_ATOMS: atom_id res chain seq x y z
N MET A 1 17.99 -25.64 -11.23
CA MET A 1 18.42 -24.29 -11.70
C MET A 1 17.44 -23.68 -12.70
N PHE A 2 17.31 -24.19 -13.94
CA PHE A 2 16.37 -23.61 -14.93
C PHE A 2 14.89 -23.70 -14.49
N ARG A 3 14.48 -24.86 -13.98
CA ARG A 3 13.11 -25.06 -13.44
C ARG A 3 12.79 -24.12 -12.30
N ASP A 4 13.75 -23.87 -11.41
CA ASP A 4 13.56 -23.00 -10.25
C ASP A 4 13.48 -21.53 -10.67
N LEU A 5 14.30 -21.13 -11.65
CA LEU A 5 14.25 -19.81 -12.27
C LEU A 5 12.90 -19.57 -12.96
N LEU A 6 12.44 -20.54 -13.74
CA LEU A 6 11.16 -20.48 -14.44
C LEU A 6 9.98 -20.43 -13.48
N ASN A 7 9.99 -21.26 -12.44
CA ASN A 7 8.97 -21.24 -11.38
C ASN A 7 8.95 -19.90 -10.65
N GLY A 8 10.13 -19.33 -10.35
CA GLY A 8 10.25 -18.00 -9.77
C GLY A 8 9.63 -16.94 -10.67
N PHE A 9 9.98 -16.93 -11.95
CA PHE A 9 9.46 -15.99 -12.93
C PHE A 9 7.93 -16.05 -13.07
N ILE A 10 7.36 -17.26 -13.20
CA ILE A 10 5.91 -17.47 -13.27
C ILE A 10 5.24 -16.95 -11.99
N ARG A 11 5.79 -17.30 -10.83
CA ARG A 11 5.24 -16.86 -9.54
C ARG A 11 5.20 -15.33 -9.44
N TYR A 12 6.29 -14.65 -9.78
CA TYR A 12 6.34 -13.19 -9.73
C TYR A 12 5.41 -12.53 -10.75
N THR A 13 5.28 -13.11 -11.94
CA THR A 13 4.36 -12.63 -12.96
C THR A 13 2.91 -12.70 -12.46
N CYS A 14 2.49 -13.82 -11.87
CA CYS A 14 1.16 -13.96 -11.29
C CYS A 14 0.92 -12.94 -10.16
N ILE A 15 1.88 -12.79 -9.25
CA ILE A 15 1.77 -11.83 -8.14
C ILE A 15 1.61 -10.40 -8.68
N PHE A 16 2.42 -10.01 -9.66
CA PHE A 16 2.39 -8.67 -10.22
C PHE A 16 1.05 -8.37 -10.92
N LEU A 17 0.52 -9.32 -11.68
CA LEU A 17 -0.78 -9.18 -12.34
C LEU A 17 -1.93 -9.08 -11.34
N GLY A 18 -1.93 -9.92 -10.30
CA GLY A 18 -2.94 -9.87 -9.25
C GLY A 18 -2.89 -8.58 -8.44
N ALA A 19 -1.68 -8.12 -8.09
CA ALA A 19 -1.45 -6.83 -7.46
C ALA A 19 -1.99 -5.68 -8.34
N GLY A 20 -1.78 -5.74 -9.66
CA GLY A 20 -2.32 -4.75 -10.61
C GLY A 20 -3.85 -4.68 -10.59
N ILE A 21 -4.53 -5.82 -10.61
CA ILE A 21 -6.00 -5.87 -10.53
C ILE A 21 -6.49 -5.28 -9.21
N ARG A 22 -5.86 -5.67 -8.10
CA ARG A 22 -6.24 -5.20 -6.76
C ARG A 22 -5.98 -3.72 -6.58
N TYR A 23 -4.90 -3.20 -7.17
CA TYR A 23 -4.62 -1.77 -7.23
C TYR A 23 -5.71 -1.01 -7.97
N ILE A 24 -6.10 -1.45 -9.17
CA ILE A 24 -7.18 -0.82 -9.94
C ILE A 24 -8.49 -0.81 -9.13
N TYR A 25 -8.81 -1.90 -8.45
CA TYR A 25 -9.98 -1.98 -7.57
C TYR A 25 -9.98 -0.89 -6.49
N HIS A 26 -8.84 -0.70 -5.81
CA HIS A 26 -8.75 0.31 -4.75
C HIS A 26 -8.61 1.74 -5.28
N LEU A 27 -8.03 1.91 -6.47
CA LEU A 27 -8.01 3.19 -7.18
C LEU A 27 -9.45 3.64 -7.49
N LEU A 28 -10.31 2.72 -7.94
CA LEU A 28 -11.73 2.98 -8.18
C LEU A 28 -12.50 3.31 -6.88
N LYS A 29 -12.12 2.71 -5.76
CA LYS A 29 -12.71 3.02 -4.45
C LYS A 29 -12.18 4.30 -3.79
N ARG A 30 -11.09 4.88 -4.30
CA ARG A 30 -10.40 6.05 -3.73
C ARG A 30 -9.85 5.81 -2.32
N ASP A 31 -9.45 4.59 -2.04
CA ASP A 31 -8.98 4.17 -0.70
C ASP A 31 -7.51 4.58 -0.42
N GLY A 32 -6.90 5.45 -1.23
CA GLY A 32 -5.49 5.90 -1.05
C GLY A 32 -4.43 4.80 -1.19
N TYR A 33 -4.78 3.69 -1.85
CA TYR A 33 -3.93 2.50 -1.95
C TYR A 33 -2.72 2.73 -2.86
N SER A 34 -1.54 2.24 -2.46
CA SER A 34 -0.33 2.29 -3.29
C SER A 34 -0.14 0.98 -4.06
N PHE A 35 0.24 1.06 -5.33
CA PHE A 35 0.62 -0.12 -6.11
C PHE A 35 1.88 -0.80 -5.52
N HIS A 36 2.81 0.01 -4.99
CA HIS A 36 4.07 -0.49 -4.43
C HIS A 36 3.82 -1.45 -3.25
N SER A 37 2.86 -1.14 -2.37
CA SER A 37 2.54 -1.98 -1.20
C SER A 37 1.93 -3.34 -1.55
N LEU A 38 1.43 -3.52 -2.78
CA LEU A 38 0.86 -4.78 -3.27
C LEU A 38 1.94 -5.72 -3.83
N VAL A 39 3.07 -5.16 -4.28
CA VAL A 39 4.14 -5.91 -4.96
C VAL A 39 5.33 -6.16 -4.01
N THR A 40 5.54 -5.30 -3.01
CA THR A 40 6.55 -5.49 -1.97
C THR A 40 6.12 -6.55 -0.95
N ASP A 41 7.08 -7.38 -0.51
CA ASP A 41 6.90 -8.14 0.73
C ASP A 41 6.76 -7.15 1.89
N ALA A 42 5.99 -7.54 2.91
CA ALA A 42 6.06 -6.85 4.19
C ALA A 42 7.54 -6.81 4.63
N PRO A 43 8.06 -5.66 5.13
CA PRO A 43 9.42 -5.62 5.63
C PRO A 43 9.60 -6.75 6.63
N ASP A 44 10.68 -7.49 6.45
CA ASP A 44 11.08 -8.80 6.99
C ASP A 44 10.66 -9.10 8.44
N LEU A 45 9.36 -9.20 8.70
CA LEU A 45 8.78 -9.71 9.93
C LEU A 45 8.46 -11.17 9.69
N ASN A 46 9.52 -11.95 9.81
CA ASN A 46 9.54 -13.41 9.77
C ASN A 46 8.19 -14.06 10.14
N TYR A 47 7.57 -14.64 9.12
CA TYR A 47 6.88 -15.93 9.18
C TYR A 47 5.53 -16.08 9.90
N LYS A 48 4.89 -15.05 10.44
CA LYS A 48 3.56 -15.22 11.07
C LYS A 48 2.67 -13.95 10.97
N PRO A 49 1.56 -14.00 10.20
CA PRO A 49 0.61 -12.89 10.05
C PRO A 49 0.09 -12.28 11.36
N GLY A 50 0.01 -13.08 12.44
CA GLY A 50 -0.43 -12.61 13.75
C GLY A 50 0.49 -11.57 14.39
N HIS A 51 1.82 -11.73 14.26
CA HIS A 51 2.79 -10.82 14.88
C HIS A 51 2.82 -9.45 14.21
N TYR A 52 2.53 -9.39 12.91
CA TYR A 52 2.45 -8.12 12.19
C TYR A 52 1.19 -7.34 12.59
N ARG A 53 0.04 -8.01 12.70
CA ARG A 53 -1.20 -7.37 13.17
C ARG A 53 -1.06 -6.82 14.58
N GLU A 54 -0.46 -7.60 15.47
CA GLU A 54 -0.15 -7.16 16.83
C GLU A 54 0.83 -5.97 16.85
N ALA A 55 1.88 -6.00 16.02
CA ALA A 55 2.83 -4.89 15.89
C ALA A 55 2.17 -3.62 15.32
N PHE A 56 1.27 -3.77 14.35
CA PHE A 56 0.48 -2.68 13.80
C PHE A 56 -0.50 -2.09 14.81
N ASP A 57 -1.27 -2.94 15.51
CA ASP A 57 -2.23 -2.48 16.52
C ASP A 57 -1.51 -1.78 17.68
N LYS A 58 -0.33 -2.29 18.07
CA LYS A 58 0.55 -1.63 19.03
C LYS A 58 1.02 -0.27 18.52
N TRP A 59 1.58 -0.20 17.32
CA TRP A 59 2.00 1.07 16.71
C TRP A 59 0.82 2.05 16.60
N LYS A 60 -0.36 1.60 16.16
CA LYS A 60 -1.57 2.41 16.02
C LYS A 60 -2.03 2.95 17.37
N SER A 61 -1.99 2.15 18.42
CA SER A 61 -2.29 2.61 19.79
C SER A 61 -1.28 3.65 20.29
N GLU A 62 0.01 3.48 19.99
CA GLU A 62 1.07 4.43 20.32
C GLU A 62 0.91 5.74 19.54
N GLN A 63 0.43 5.70 18.29
CA GLN A 63 0.11 6.90 17.53
C GLN A 63 -1.14 7.59 18.06
N LEU A 64 -2.21 6.85 18.38
CA LEU A 64 -3.47 7.41 18.92
C LEU A 64 -3.26 8.24 20.19
N GLY A 65 -2.22 7.96 20.98
CA GLY A 65 -1.82 8.73 22.16
C GLY A 65 -1.03 10.02 21.87
N LYS A 66 -0.56 10.24 20.63
CA LYS A 66 0.23 11.43 20.24
C LYS A 66 -0.65 12.56 19.72
N SER A 67 -0.28 13.80 19.98
CA SER A 67 -0.94 14.98 19.38
C SER A 67 -0.64 15.09 17.88
N LEU A 68 -1.51 15.77 17.11
CA LEU A 68 -1.35 15.96 15.67
C LEU A 68 0.06 16.48 15.28
N PRO A 69 0.64 17.49 15.97
CA PRO A 69 2.01 17.98 15.68
C PRO A 69 3.09 16.90 15.85
N GLN A 70 2.91 15.98 16.80
CA GLN A 70 3.87 14.90 17.05
C GLN A 70 3.85 13.85 15.94
N ARG A 71 2.73 13.73 15.22
CA ARG A 71 2.52 12.78 14.11
C ARG A 71 2.95 13.34 12.75
N LEU A 72 3.28 14.62 12.64
CA LEU A 72 3.74 15.24 11.40
C LEU A 72 5.08 14.64 10.92
N SER A 73 5.23 14.51 9.60
CA SER A 73 6.49 14.18 8.96
C SER A 73 7.53 15.27 9.22
N ALA A 74 8.81 14.98 8.96
CA ALA A 74 9.88 15.98 9.16
C ALA A 74 9.65 17.22 8.28
N GLU A 75 9.10 17.04 7.07
CA GLU A 75 8.78 18.12 6.13
C GLU A 75 7.62 18.98 6.65
N LEU A 76 6.50 18.35 7.04
CA LEU A 76 5.35 19.05 7.62
C LEU A 76 5.68 19.72 8.96
N LYS A 77 6.64 19.17 9.73
CA LYS A 77 7.16 19.84 10.94
C LYS A 77 7.94 21.10 10.61
N ALA A 78 8.80 21.06 9.60
CA ALA A 78 9.56 22.23 9.16
C ALA A 78 8.64 23.34 8.63
N GLU A 79 7.57 22.95 7.95
CA GLU A 79 6.52 23.88 7.48
C GLU A 79 5.73 24.48 8.64
N LEU A 80 5.28 23.66 9.59
CA LEU A 80 4.64 24.13 10.82
C LEU A 80 5.53 25.13 11.58
N GLU A 81 6.82 24.82 11.74
CA GLU A 81 7.81 25.71 12.38
C GLU A 81 8.02 27.01 11.60
N SER A 82 7.90 26.99 10.27
CA SER A 82 7.99 28.19 9.43
C SER A 82 6.78 29.09 9.65
N LEU A 83 5.56 28.53 9.65
CA LEU A 83 4.33 29.27 9.87
C LEU A 83 4.26 29.86 11.28
N GLU A 84 4.73 29.13 12.30
CA GLU A 84 4.85 29.65 13.67
C GLU A 84 5.83 30.83 13.76
N LYS A 85 6.93 30.82 12.98
CA LYS A 85 7.88 31.95 12.89
C LYS A 85 7.30 33.17 12.17
N GLU A 86 6.35 32.98 11.28
CA GLU A 86 5.61 34.06 10.61
C GLU A 86 4.54 34.71 11.52
N GLY A 87 4.42 34.25 12.77
CA GLY A 87 3.54 34.81 13.78
C GLY A 87 2.16 34.16 13.83
N MET A 88 1.97 33.06 13.11
CA MET A 88 0.74 32.28 13.14
C MET A 88 0.68 31.43 14.40
N THR A 89 -0.51 31.29 15.00
CA THR A 89 -0.67 30.33 16.10
C THR A 89 -0.64 28.90 15.54
N GLN A 90 -0.17 27.95 16.34
CA GLN A 90 -0.12 26.53 15.94
C GLN A 90 -1.47 26.00 15.44
N ALA A 91 -2.58 26.45 16.03
CA ALA A 91 -3.93 26.04 15.61
C ALA A 91 -4.30 26.58 14.22
N GLU A 92 -3.95 27.83 13.92
CA GLU A 92 -4.18 28.45 12.62
C GLU A 92 -3.30 27.83 11.54
N ALA A 93 -2.04 27.51 11.85
CA ALA A 93 -1.11 26.86 10.94
C ALA A 93 -1.60 25.46 10.56
N LEU A 94 -2.07 24.68 11.54
CA LEU A 94 -2.65 23.37 11.29
C LEU A 94 -3.96 23.45 10.48
N GLU A 95 -4.84 24.42 10.74
CA GLU A 95 -6.04 24.58 9.89
C GLU A 95 -5.69 25.03 8.47
N MET A 96 -4.65 25.84 8.29
CA MET A 96 -4.14 26.23 6.96
C MET A 96 -3.57 25.03 6.19
N MET A 97 -2.67 24.25 6.80
CA MET A 97 -2.11 23.04 6.20
C MET A 97 -3.20 22.00 5.87
N LYS A 98 -4.29 21.99 6.65
CA LYS A 98 -5.45 21.11 6.42
C LYS A 98 -6.28 21.61 5.25
N ALA A 99 -6.52 22.91 5.16
CA ALA A 99 -7.20 23.52 4.03
C ALA A 99 -6.40 23.39 2.72
N ALA A 100 -5.06 23.34 2.81
CA ALA A 100 -4.16 23.07 1.69
C ALA A 100 -4.15 21.59 1.25
N GLY A 101 -4.74 20.69 2.06
CA GLY A 101 -4.74 19.24 1.81
C GLY A 101 -3.44 18.52 2.21
N GLU A 102 -2.51 19.23 2.86
CA GLU A 102 -1.20 18.70 3.29
C GLU A 102 -1.32 17.83 4.55
N LEU A 103 -2.33 18.08 5.39
CA LEU A 103 -2.64 17.26 6.57
C LEU A 103 -3.50 16.02 6.28
N ASP A 104 -4.20 15.99 5.14
CA ASP A 104 -4.94 14.78 4.70
C ASP A 104 -3.95 13.69 4.25
N SER A 105 -2.76 14.07 3.79
CA SER A 105 -1.58 13.23 3.76
C SER A 105 -0.94 13.17 5.14
N LEU A 106 -1.64 12.58 6.11
CA LEU A 106 -0.98 12.12 7.32
C LEU A 106 0.00 11.03 6.88
N ASP A 107 1.23 11.48 6.67
CA ASP A 107 2.32 10.77 6.04
C ASP A 107 2.68 9.56 6.89
N LEU A 108 2.04 8.43 6.57
CA LEU A 108 2.28 7.08 7.11
C LEU A 108 3.63 6.52 6.64
N ASP A 109 4.63 7.38 6.44
CA ASP A 109 5.97 7.02 5.99
C ASP A 109 6.88 6.55 7.14
N ILE A 110 6.35 6.48 8.37
CA ILE A 110 7.07 5.97 9.55
C ILE A 110 6.28 4.80 10.20
N PHE A 111 6.22 3.67 9.48
CA PHE A 111 5.79 2.30 9.90
C PHE A 111 4.28 1.97 9.92
N PRO A 112 3.92 0.68 9.75
CA PRO A 112 3.56 0.08 8.49
C PRO A 112 2.02 0.08 8.31
N ARG A 113 1.53 0.14 7.07
CA ARG A 113 0.09 0.26 6.75
C ARG A 113 -0.71 -0.97 7.27
N ASP A 114 -2.01 -0.84 7.40
CA ASP A 114 -2.86 -1.86 8.04
C ASP A 114 -2.56 -3.30 7.49
N PRO A 115 -2.48 -4.34 8.35
CA PRO A 115 -2.21 -5.74 7.97
C PRO A 115 -3.08 -6.28 6.85
N GLU A 116 -4.32 -5.81 6.74
CA GLU A 116 -5.21 -6.16 5.63
C GLU A 116 -4.72 -5.63 4.27
N TRP A 117 -3.76 -4.70 4.32
CA TRP A 117 -3.21 -3.95 3.19
C TRP A 117 -1.81 -4.41 2.79
N PHE A 118 -1.19 -5.27 3.61
CA PHE A 118 0.01 -5.99 3.22
C PHE A 118 -0.35 -7.11 2.25
N SER A 119 0.56 -7.31 1.30
CA SER A 119 0.37 -8.22 0.17
C SER A 119 -0.03 -9.62 0.65
N ASN A 120 -1.31 -9.96 0.48
CA ASN A 120 -1.71 -11.35 0.41
C ASN A 120 -1.20 -11.89 -0.92
N ARG A 121 0.12 -12.12 -1.04
CA ARG A 121 0.77 -12.57 -2.28
C ARG A 121 0.21 -13.90 -2.77
N ALA A 122 -0.35 -14.69 -1.86
CA ALA A 122 -1.12 -15.88 -2.23
C ALA A 122 -2.41 -15.51 -2.97
N LEU A 123 -3.18 -14.54 -2.47
CA LEU A 123 -4.34 -13.97 -3.15
C LEU A 123 -3.96 -13.29 -4.47
N ASP A 124 -2.90 -12.47 -4.51
CA ASP A 124 -2.43 -11.86 -5.77
C ASP A 124 -2.00 -12.93 -6.77
N GLY A 125 -1.20 -13.89 -6.33
CA GLY A 125 -0.78 -15.01 -7.14
C GLY A 125 -1.98 -15.78 -7.69
N PHE A 126 -3.02 -15.97 -6.89
CA PHE A 126 -4.27 -16.62 -7.31
C PHE A 126 -5.06 -15.77 -8.31
N ILE A 127 -5.26 -14.47 -8.06
CA ILE A 127 -5.95 -13.55 -8.97
C ILE A 127 -5.21 -13.48 -10.31
N GLY A 128 -3.88 -13.30 -10.29
CA GLY A 128 -3.07 -13.27 -11.50
C GLY A 128 -3.07 -14.59 -12.25
N PHE A 129 -3.06 -15.72 -11.53
CA PHE A 129 -3.20 -17.04 -12.14
C PHE A 129 -4.56 -17.21 -12.83
N ILE A 130 -5.66 -16.81 -12.18
CA ILE A 130 -7.00 -16.82 -12.79
C ILE A 130 -7.00 -15.98 -14.07
N LEU A 131 -6.44 -14.77 -14.03
CA LEU A 131 -6.37 -13.90 -15.20
C LEU A 131 -5.66 -14.61 -16.36
N ILE A 132 -4.50 -15.22 -16.11
CA ILE A 132 -3.75 -15.96 -17.14
C ILE A 132 -4.59 -17.11 -17.71
N VAL A 133 -5.25 -17.90 -16.86
CA VAL A 133 -6.11 -19.01 -17.30
C VAL A 133 -7.26 -18.51 -18.19
N VAL A 134 -7.91 -17.42 -17.80
CA VAL A 134 -9.00 -16.80 -18.59
C VAL A 134 -8.48 -16.32 -19.94
N LEU A 135 -7.33 -15.63 -19.97
CA LEU A 135 -6.73 -15.14 -21.20
C LEU A 135 -6.30 -16.27 -22.14
N LEU A 136 -5.74 -17.36 -21.59
CA LEU A 136 -5.39 -18.54 -22.37
C LEU A 136 -6.62 -19.23 -22.95
N ALA A 137 -7.68 -19.39 -22.16
CA ALA A 137 -8.94 -19.97 -22.65
C ALA A 137 -9.56 -19.10 -23.76
N ALA A 138 -9.57 -17.78 -23.60
CA ALA A 138 -10.06 -16.84 -24.59
C ALA A 138 -9.23 -16.89 -25.88
N ALA A 139 -7.89 -16.93 -25.77
CA ALA A 139 -7.01 -17.05 -26.92
C ALA A 139 -7.24 -18.36 -27.69
N ILE A 140 -7.33 -19.49 -26.99
CA ILE A 140 -7.61 -20.80 -27.62
C ILE A 140 -8.96 -20.76 -28.33
N PHE A 141 -9.99 -20.20 -27.68
CA PHE A 141 -11.31 -20.06 -28.28
C PHE A 141 -11.25 -19.20 -29.56
N PHE A 142 -10.59 -18.04 -29.49
CA PHE A 142 -10.42 -17.13 -30.62
C PHE A 142 -9.73 -17.83 -31.80
N PHE A 143 -8.57 -18.47 -31.58
CA PHE A 143 -7.84 -19.17 -32.64
C PHE A 143 -8.59 -20.37 -33.21
N LYS A 144 -9.46 -21.01 -32.43
CA LYS A 144 -10.20 -22.19 -32.88
C LYS A 144 -11.47 -21.85 -33.66
N TYR A 145 -12.12 -20.74 -33.36
CA TYR A 145 -13.46 -20.43 -33.87
C TYR A 145 -13.57 -19.11 -34.65
N MET A 146 -12.57 -18.24 -34.57
CA MET A 146 -12.59 -16.92 -35.22
C MET A 146 -11.34 -16.59 -36.03
N GLY A 147 -10.29 -17.41 -35.93
CA GLY A 147 -9.03 -17.27 -36.68
C GLY A 147 -9.02 -18.05 -37.99
#